data_AF-A0A067DNT6-F1
#
_entry.id   AF-A0A067DNT6-F1
#
_cell.length_a   1.000
_cell.length_b   1.000
_cell.length_c   1.000
_cell.angle_alpha   90.00
_cell.angle_beta   90.00
_cell.angle_gamma   90.00
#
_symmetry.space_group_name_H-M   'P 1'
#
loop_
_entity.id
_entity.type
_entity.pdbx_description
1 polymer ?
#
loop_
_entity_poly.entity_id
_entity_poly.type
_entity_poly.pdbx_seq_one_letter_code
_entity_poly.pdbx_strand_id
1 'polypeptide(L)'
;VEDLYRRRQPLPSMEAIYFIQPTKENVVAFLSDMSGKSPLYKKAFVFFSSPISRELVTHIKKDSTVLPRIGALREMNLEYFAVDSQGFVTDDERALEELFGDEESSQKADACLNVMATRIATVFASLREFPLVRYRAAKSLDAMTITTFRDLVPTKLAAGVWNCLMKYKQTIQNFPMSETCELLILDRSVDQIAPIIHEWTYDAICHDLLNLEGNKYVHEVPSKTDGPPEKKEVLLEEHDPIWVELRHAHIADASERLHEKMTGFVSKNKAAQIQNGS
;
A
#
# COMPACT_ATOMS: atom_id res chain seq x y z
N VAL A 1 5.71 17.53 -6.93
CA VAL A 1 4.75 16.74 -6.14
C VAL A 1 4.25 17.63 -5.03
N GLU A 2 2.95 17.80 -4.89
CA GLU A 2 2.36 18.69 -3.89
C GLU A 2 1.30 17.91 -3.09
N ASP A 3 1.17 18.21 -1.80
CA ASP A 3 0.15 17.62 -0.93
C ASP A 3 -1.18 18.39 -1.10
N LEU A 4 -2.26 17.65 -1.38
CA LEU A 4 -3.59 18.20 -1.63
C LEU A 4 -4.11 19.04 -0.45
N TYR A 5 -3.80 18.66 0.78
CA TYR A 5 -4.30 19.31 1.99
C TYR A 5 -3.44 20.48 2.44
N ARG A 6 -2.26 20.67 1.85
CA ARG A 6 -1.42 21.84 2.10
C ARG A 6 -1.82 22.99 1.19
N ARG A 7 -1.58 24.21 1.69
CA ARG A 7 -1.70 25.42 0.87
C ARG A 7 -0.61 25.40 -0.19
N ARG A 8 -1.04 25.36 -1.45
CA ARG A 8 -0.16 25.28 -2.63
C ARG A 8 -0.05 26.62 -3.33
N GLN A 9 1.07 26.83 -4.04
CA GLN A 9 1.30 28.05 -4.80
C GLN A 9 0.42 28.06 -6.06
N PRO A 10 -0.30 29.16 -6.37
CA PRO A 10 -1.02 29.24 -7.64
C PRO A 10 -0.09 29.23 -8.84
N LEU A 11 -0.32 28.29 -9.76
CA LEU A 11 0.43 28.10 -10.99
C LEU A 11 -0.55 28.03 -12.18
N PRO A 12 -1.27 29.14 -12.49
CA PRO A 12 -2.35 29.15 -13.48
C PRO A 12 -1.90 28.95 -14.93
N SER A 13 -0.59 28.96 -15.20
CA SER A 13 -0.02 28.62 -16.50
C SER A 13 0.25 27.12 -16.68
N MET A 14 0.27 26.35 -15.58
CA MET A 14 0.58 24.92 -15.57
C MET A 14 -0.69 24.07 -15.55
N GLU A 15 -0.58 22.86 -16.09
CA GLU A 15 -1.59 21.82 -15.96
C GLU A 15 -1.22 20.91 -14.78
N ALA A 16 -2.21 20.38 -14.08
CA ALA A 16 -2.01 19.54 -12.90
C ALA A 16 -2.53 18.12 -13.14
N ILE A 17 -1.80 17.15 -12.61
CA ILE A 17 -2.21 15.75 -12.49
C ILE A 17 -2.60 15.52 -11.04
N TYR A 18 -3.85 15.14 -10.82
CA TYR A 18 -4.37 14.73 -9.52
C TYR A 18 -4.39 13.21 -9.47
N PHE A 19 -3.57 12.61 -8.61
CA PHE A 19 -3.69 11.20 -8.24
C PHE A 19 -4.20 11.15 -6.80
N ILE A 20 -5.49 10.86 -6.62
CA ILE A 20 -6.20 11.06 -5.35
C ILE A 20 -7.18 9.93 -5.07
N GLN A 21 -7.49 9.64 -3.81
CA GLN A 21 -8.58 8.74 -3.46
C GLN A 21 -9.94 9.36 -3.82
N PRO A 22 -10.94 8.56 -4.24
CA PRO A 22 -12.28 9.04 -4.57
C PRO A 22 -13.11 9.31 -3.31
N THR A 23 -12.62 10.15 -2.41
CA THR A 23 -13.34 10.60 -1.21
C THR A 23 -14.03 11.94 -1.46
N LYS A 24 -15.04 12.24 -0.63
CA LYS A 24 -15.76 13.52 -0.74
C LYS A 24 -14.82 14.70 -0.49
N GLU A 25 -13.94 14.56 0.50
CA GLU A 25 -12.97 15.54 0.93
C GLU A 25 -11.98 15.85 -0.21
N ASN A 26 -11.45 14.82 -0.87
CA ASN A 26 -10.53 14.98 -1.99
C ASN A 26 -11.20 15.62 -3.20
N VAL A 27 -12.44 15.21 -3.51
CA VAL A 27 -13.22 15.81 -4.60
C VAL A 27 -13.49 17.28 -4.31
N VAL A 28 -13.87 17.64 -3.07
CA VAL A 28 -14.10 19.04 -2.68
C VAL A 28 -12.81 19.87 -2.78
N ALA A 29 -11.68 19.34 -2.31
CA ALA A 29 -10.39 20.03 -2.40
C ALA A 29 -9.98 20.26 -3.87
N PHE A 30 -10.09 19.24 -4.72
CA PHE A 30 -9.85 19.35 -6.16
C PHE A 30 -10.77 20.39 -6.82
N LEU A 31 -12.08 20.35 -6.54
CA LEU A 31 -13.03 21.32 -7.10
C LEU A 31 -12.68 22.74 -6.63
N SER A 32 -12.30 22.91 -5.37
CA SER A 32 -11.88 24.19 -4.82
C SER A 32 -10.68 24.77 -5.56
N ASP A 33 -9.62 23.99 -5.79
CA ASP A 33 -8.42 24.40 -6.54
C ASP A 33 -8.78 24.91 -7.94
N MET A 34 -9.72 24.23 -8.60
CA MET A 34 -10.06 24.48 -9.99
C MET A 34 -11.21 25.47 -10.17
N SER A 35 -11.81 25.98 -9.09
CA SER A 35 -12.95 26.88 -9.11
C SER A 35 -12.56 28.35 -9.37
N GLY A 36 -13.55 29.20 -9.64
CA GLY A 36 -13.37 30.66 -9.68
C GLY A 36 -12.64 31.21 -10.92
N LYS A 37 -12.41 32.52 -10.94
CA LYS A 37 -11.79 33.23 -12.08
C LYS A 37 -10.30 32.93 -12.22
N SER A 38 -9.61 32.73 -11.10
CA SER A 38 -8.18 32.46 -11.02
C SER A 38 -7.98 31.09 -10.36
N PRO A 39 -8.12 29.98 -11.10
CA PRO A 39 -7.85 28.65 -10.55
C PRO A 39 -6.37 28.50 -10.18
N LEU A 40 -6.10 27.53 -9.32
CA LEU A 40 -4.75 27.15 -8.93
C LEU A 40 -3.93 26.64 -10.14
N TYR A 41 -4.59 25.94 -11.07
CA TYR A 41 -3.97 25.41 -12.29
C TYR A 41 -4.85 25.67 -13.52
N LYS A 42 -4.24 25.66 -14.72
CA LYS A 42 -4.91 25.87 -16.00
C LYS A 42 -5.93 24.78 -16.33
N LYS A 43 -5.54 23.51 -16.10
CA LYS A 43 -6.27 22.30 -16.48
C LYS A 43 -5.94 21.19 -15.49
N ALA A 44 -6.91 20.33 -15.21
CA ALA A 44 -6.75 19.20 -14.29
C ALA A 44 -6.96 17.86 -15.02
N PHE A 45 -6.02 16.93 -14.82
CA PHE A 45 -6.16 15.53 -15.21
C PHE A 45 -6.31 14.71 -13.93
N VAL A 46 -7.51 14.19 -13.71
CA VAL A 46 -7.90 13.54 -12.45
C VAL A 46 -7.87 12.02 -12.63
N PHE A 47 -7.06 11.37 -11.80
CA PHE A 47 -6.85 9.94 -11.76
C PHE A 47 -7.18 9.46 -10.35
N PHE A 48 -8.31 8.78 -10.19
CA PHE A 48 -8.69 8.22 -8.90
C PHE A 48 -7.94 6.91 -8.63
N SER A 49 -7.49 6.69 -7.40
CA SER A 49 -6.81 5.45 -6.99
C SER A 49 -7.71 4.22 -7.13
N SER A 50 -9.01 4.35 -6.86
CA SER A 50 -10.01 3.28 -6.95
C SER A 50 -11.29 3.75 -7.65
N PRO A 51 -12.29 2.87 -7.89
CA PRO A 51 -13.53 3.26 -8.54
C PRO A 51 -14.27 4.38 -7.81
N ILE A 52 -14.79 5.35 -8.56
CA ILE A 52 -15.51 6.50 -7.98
C ILE A 52 -17.02 6.24 -7.91
N SER A 53 -17.65 6.67 -6.81
CA SER A 53 -19.10 6.54 -6.65
C SER A 53 -19.87 7.46 -7.62
N ARG A 54 -21.06 7.02 -8.04
CA ARG A 54 -21.95 7.82 -8.90
C ARG A 54 -22.34 9.16 -8.26
N GLU A 55 -22.43 9.19 -6.93
CA GLU A 55 -22.72 10.40 -6.17
C GLU A 55 -21.61 11.44 -6.36
N LEU A 56 -20.35 11.05 -6.19
CA LEU A 56 -19.21 11.95 -6.36
C LEU A 56 -19.03 12.40 -7.81
N VAL A 57 -19.25 11.51 -8.78
CA VAL A 57 -19.30 11.90 -10.20
C VAL A 57 -20.40 12.95 -10.44
N THR A 58 -21.57 12.76 -9.84
CA THR A 58 -22.68 13.72 -9.96
C THR A 58 -22.34 15.04 -9.27
N HIS A 59 -21.60 15.01 -8.15
CA HIS A 59 -21.12 16.20 -7.48
C HIS A 59 -20.16 17.01 -8.37
N ILE A 60 -19.17 16.36 -9.00
CA ILE A 60 -18.26 17.00 -9.95
C ILE A 60 -19.04 17.62 -11.12
N LYS A 61 -20.04 16.90 -11.64
CA LYS A 61 -20.89 17.38 -12.74
C LYS A 61 -21.73 18.62 -12.41
N LYS A 62 -21.99 18.91 -11.14
CA LYS A 62 -22.75 20.10 -10.73
C LYS A 62 -21.92 21.38 -10.84
N ASP A 63 -20.59 21.30 -10.83
CA ASP A 63 -19.72 22.47 -10.95
C ASP A 63 -19.42 22.79 -12.43
N SER A 64 -20.28 23.61 -13.04
CA SER A 64 -20.12 24.05 -14.43
C SER A 64 -18.89 24.93 -14.67
N THR A 65 -18.28 25.49 -13.63
CA THR A 65 -17.08 26.33 -13.75
C THR A 65 -15.80 25.49 -13.85
N VAL A 66 -15.79 24.35 -13.16
CA VAL A 66 -14.66 23.42 -13.16
C VAL A 66 -14.71 22.46 -14.34
N LEU A 67 -15.90 22.00 -14.76
CA LEU A 67 -16.06 21.01 -15.84
C LEU A 67 -15.21 21.30 -17.11
N PRO A 68 -15.17 22.53 -17.66
CA PRO A 68 -14.36 22.82 -18.85
C PRO A 68 -12.85 22.71 -18.62
N ARG A 69 -12.40 22.70 -17.36
CA ARG A 69 -10.99 22.62 -16.95
C ARG A 69 -10.55 21.18 -16.71
N ILE A 70 -11.45 20.19 -16.74
CA ILE A 70 -11.12 18.77 -16.58
C ILE A 70 -10.68 18.21 -17.93
N GLY A 71 -9.40 17.87 -18.05
CA GLY A 71 -8.82 17.25 -19.25
C GLY A 71 -9.02 15.75 -19.33
N ALA A 72 -8.97 15.07 -18.18
CA ALA A 72 -9.28 13.65 -18.07
C ALA A 72 -9.85 13.37 -16.68
N LEU A 73 -10.73 12.37 -16.62
CA LEU A 73 -11.21 11.75 -15.39
C LEU A 73 -11.17 10.25 -15.60
N ARG A 74 -10.32 9.56 -14.84
CA ARG A 74 -10.02 8.14 -14.98
C ARG A 74 -9.90 7.46 -13.62
N GLU A 75 -10.18 6.17 -13.59
CA GLU A 75 -9.96 5.28 -12.45
C GLU A 75 -8.71 4.46 -12.75
N MET A 76 -7.74 4.46 -11.84
CA MET A 76 -6.48 3.74 -12.04
C MET A 76 -6.51 2.33 -11.47
N ASN A 77 -7.34 2.09 -10.44
CA ASN A 77 -7.36 0.84 -9.67
C ASN A 77 -5.95 0.47 -9.16
N LEU A 78 -5.35 1.39 -8.43
CA LEU A 78 -4.04 1.29 -7.76
C LEU A 78 -4.18 1.85 -6.34
N GLU A 79 -4.99 1.20 -5.50
CA GLU A 79 -5.16 1.60 -4.10
C GLU A 79 -4.57 0.56 -3.14
N TYR A 80 -3.27 0.36 -3.29
CA TYR A 80 -2.42 -0.49 -2.46
C TYR A 80 -0.97 -0.02 -2.57
N PHE A 81 -0.14 -0.42 -1.63
CA PHE A 81 1.31 -0.21 -1.66
C PHE A 81 1.99 -1.55 -1.91
N ALA A 82 2.83 -1.62 -2.94
CA ALA A 82 3.72 -2.77 -3.13
C ALA A 82 4.84 -2.68 -2.09
N VAL A 83 5.02 -3.75 -1.33
CA VAL A 83 6.10 -3.86 -0.34
C VAL A 83 7.36 -4.38 -1.00
N ASP A 84 7.20 -5.45 -1.77
CA ASP A 84 8.26 -6.13 -2.50
C ASP A 84 7.69 -6.76 -3.80
N SER A 85 8.47 -7.58 -4.49
CA SER A 85 8.02 -8.25 -5.73
C SER A 85 6.85 -9.23 -5.57
N GLN A 86 6.50 -9.65 -4.35
CA GLN A 86 5.48 -10.65 -4.04
C GLN A 86 4.47 -10.20 -2.97
N GLY A 87 4.69 -9.07 -2.30
CA GLY A 87 3.90 -8.56 -1.19
C GLY A 87 3.29 -7.19 -1.45
N PHE A 88 2.09 -6.97 -0.93
CA PHE A 88 1.43 -5.67 -0.90
C PHE A 88 0.69 -5.47 0.42
N VAL A 89 0.44 -4.20 0.76
CA VAL A 89 -0.41 -3.79 1.87
C VAL A 89 -1.47 -2.81 1.38
N THR A 90 -2.63 -2.82 2.03
CA THR A 90 -3.73 -1.91 1.72
C THR A 90 -3.78 -0.69 2.65
N ASP A 91 -2.88 -0.60 3.64
CA ASP A 91 -2.75 0.54 4.56
C ASP A 91 -4.05 0.86 5.33
N ASP A 92 -4.65 -0.18 5.89
CA ASP A 92 -5.84 -0.11 6.76
C ASP A 92 -5.42 -0.29 8.23
N GLU A 93 -4.64 0.65 8.78
CA GLU A 93 -3.99 0.53 10.11
C GLU A 93 -4.96 0.17 11.25
N ARG A 94 -6.21 0.65 11.17
CA ARG A 94 -7.24 0.42 12.20
C ARG A 94 -8.11 -0.80 11.96
N ALA A 95 -7.92 -1.54 10.87
CA ALA A 95 -8.80 -2.66 10.52
C ALA A 95 -8.87 -3.73 11.63
N LEU A 96 -7.77 -4.01 12.32
CA LEU A 96 -7.78 -4.97 13.43
C LEU A 96 -8.67 -4.49 14.58
N GLU A 97 -8.54 -3.22 14.98
CA GLU A 97 -9.36 -2.59 16.02
C GLU A 97 -10.84 -2.50 15.60
N GLU A 98 -11.12 -2.07 14.37
CA GLU A 98 -12.47 -1.85 13.87
C GLU A 98 -13.26 -3.14 13.63
N LEU A 99 -12.57 -4.25 13.31
CA LEU A 99 -13.22 -5.54 13.03
C LEU A 99 -13.24 -6.49 14.23
N PHE A 100 -12.25 -6.40 15.12
CA PHE A 100 -12.07 -7.34 16.23
C PHE A 100 -12.03 -6.68 17.62
N GLY A 101 -12.09 -5.35 17.71
CA GLY A 101 -12.19 -4.63 18.98
C GLY A 101 -13.55 -4.82 19.67
N ASP A 102 -13.64 -4.37 20.92
CA ASP A 102 -14.81 -4.59 21.78
C ASP A 102 -15.99 -3.65 21.50
N GLU A 103 -15.77 -2.55 20.77
CA GLU A 103 -16.85 -1.67 20.33
C GLU A 103 -17.63 -2.29 19.17
N GLU A 104 -18.84 -2.80 19.45
CA GLU A 104 -19.75 -3.30 18.41
C GLU A 104 -20.42 -2.15 17.65
N SER A 105 -19.71 -1.57 16.68
CA SER A 105 -20.33 -0.73 15.65
C SER A 105 -20.35 -1.47 14.32
N SER A 106 -21.47 -2.14 14.04
CA SER A 106 -21.67 -2.88 12.78
C SER A 106 -21.47 -1.99 11.55
N GLN A 107 -21.87 -0.72 11.62
CA GLN A 107 -21.70 0.24 10.53
C GLN A 107 -20.23 0.57 10.25
N LYS A 108 -19.41 0.81 11.28
CA LYS A 108 -17.97 1.08 11.11
C LYS A 108 -17.27 -0.14 10.53
N ALA A 109 -17.57 -1.32 11.07
CA ALA A 109 -16.98 -2.56 10.62
C ALA A 109 -17.36 -2.89 9.16
N ASP A 110 -18.63 -2.71 8.77
CA ASP A 110 -19.05 -2.88 7.37
C ASP A 110 -18.40 -1.83 6.45
N ALA A 111 -18.18 -0.59 6.91
CA ALA A 111 -17.43 0.43 6.15
C ALA A 111 -15.97 0.02 5.95
N CYS A 112 -15.29 -0.44 7.01
CA CYS A 112 -13.93 -0.97 6.95
C CYS A 112 -13.83 -2.13 5.93
N LEU A 113 -14.72 -3.11 6.01
CA LEU A 113 -14.76 -4.24 5.07
C LEU A 113 -14.93 -3.78 3.61
N ASN A 114 -15.75 -2.76 3.35
CA ASN A 114 -15.94 -2.22 2.02
C ASN A 114 -14.68 -1.51 1.48
N VAL A 115 -13.95 -0.79 2.34
CA VAL A 115 -12.66 -0.18 1.98
C VAL A 115 -11.65 -1.26 1.64
N MET A 116 -11.44 -2.22 2.55
CA MET A 116 -10.53 -3.35 2.33
C MET A 116 -10.87 -4.11 1.05
N ALA A 117 -12.14 -4.44 0.83
CA ALA A 117 -12.60 -5.14 -0.36
C ALA A 117 -12.26 -4.39 -1.66
N THR A 118 -12.48 -3.07 -1.65
CA THR A 118 -12.17 -2.21 -2.81
C THR A 118 -10.67 -2.20 -3.07
N ARG A 119 -9.86 -1.97 -2.02
CA ARG A 119 -8.39 -1.92 -2.12
C ARG A 119 -7.80 -3.24 -2.61
N ILE A 120 -8.21 -4.38 -2.02
CA ILE A 120 -7.81 -5.72 -2.47
C ILE A 120 -8.20 -5.94 -3.94
N ALA A 121 -9.43 -5.56 -4.34
CA ALA A 121 -9.86 -5.73 -5.73
C ALA A 121 -9.00 -4.91 -6.70
N THR A 122 -8.50 -3.73 -6.31
CA THR A 122 -7.62 -2.93 -7.17
C THR A 122 -6.32 -3.66 -7.55
N VAL A 123 -5.80 -4.53 -6.69
CA VAL A 123 -4.63 -5.38 -6.99
C VAL A 123 -4.93 -6.31 -8.18
N PHE A 124 -6.10 -6.94 -8.20
CA PHE A 124 -6.48 -7.82 -9.29
C PHE A 124 -6.77 -7.07 -10.59
N ALA A 125 -7.31 -5.85 -10.49
CA ALA A 125 -7.48 -4.97 -11.63
C ALA A 125 -6.12 -4.57 -12.27
N SER A 126 -5.11 -4.27 -11.46
CA SER A 126 -3.77 -3.90 -11.94
C SER A 126 -3.01 -5.10 -12.52
N LEU A 127 -3.11 -6.26 -11.88
CA LEU A 127 -2.50 -7.52 -12.35
C LEU A 127 -3.19 -8.12 -13.58
N ARG A 128 -4.42 -7.68 -13.90
CA ARG A 128 -5.28 -8.29 -14.93
C ARG A 128 -5.62 -9.75 -14.64
N GLU A 129 -5.90 -10.01 -13.38
CA GLU A 129 -6.19 -11.34 -12.84
C GLU A 129 -7.62 -11.40 -12.32
N PHE A 130 -8.32 -12.51 -12.52
CA PHE A 130 -9.64 -12.78 -11.92
C PHE A 130 -9.54 -13.98 -10.98
N PRO A 131 -9.51 -13.78 -9.66
CA PRO A 131 -9.26 -14.87 -8.73
C PRO A 131 -10.52 -15.70 -8.42
N LEU A 132 -10.31 -17.00 -8.20
CA LEU A 132 -11.22 -17.82 -7.41
C LEU A 132 -11.09 -17.43 -5.94
N VAL A 133 -12.12 -16.80 -5.37
CA VAL A 133 -12.10 -16.32 -3.99
C VAL A 133 -12.44 -17.45 -3.02
N ARG A 134 -11.46 -17.85 -2.21
CA ARG A 134 -11.57 -18.78 -1.10
C ARG A 134 -11.43 -18.02 0.22
N TYR A 135 -12.08 -18.51 1.27
CA TYR A 135 -11.98 -17.91 2.60
C TYR A 135 -12.11 -18.96 3.70
N ARG A 136 -11.60 -18.64 4.89
CA ARG A 136 -11.86 -19.43 6.09
C ARG A 136 -13.30 -19.21 6.54
N ALA A 137 -14.14 -20.23 6.41
CA ALA A 137 -15.51 -20.20 6.92
C ALA A 137 -15.53 -20.18 8.46
N ALA A 138 -16.56 -19.54 9.02
CA ALA A 138 -16.85 -19.61 10.45
C ALA A 138 -17.00 -21.07 10.88
N LYS A 139 -16.32 -21.46 11.97
CA LYS A 139 -16.44 -22.82 12.52
C LYS A 139 -17.78 -22.93 13.24
N SER A 140 -18.71 -23.74 12.74
CA SER A 140 -19.84 -24.20 13.56
C SER A 140 -19.37 -25.39 14.40
N LEU A 141 -18.82 -25.13 15.59
CA LEU A 141 -18.34 -26.20 16.48
C LEU A 141 -19.50 -27.05 17.01
N ASP A 142 -20.67 -26.45 17.23
CA ASP A 142 -21.94 -27.12 17.54
C ASP A 142 -23.14 -26.18 17.25
N ALA A 143 -24.38 -26.67 17.40
CA ALA A 143 -25.60 -25.87 17.18
C ALA A 143 -25.86 -24.82 18.27
N MET A 144 -25.05 -24.76 19.32
CA MET A 144 -25.21 -23.86 20.47
C MET A 144 -24.24 -22.68 20.45
N THR A 145 -23.12 -22.81 19.72
CA THR A 145 -22.12 -21.75 19.56
C THR A 145 -22.68 -20.66 18.66
N ILE A 146 -22.88 -19.46 19.23
CA ILE A 146 -23.35 -18.30 18.48
C ILE A 146 -22.24 -17.82 17.55
N THR A 147 -22.50 -17.82 16.24
CA THR A 147 -21.63 -17.18 15.25
C THR A 147 -21.61 -15.68 15.47
N THR A 148 -20.45 -15.13 15.80
CA THR A 148 -20.27 -13.69 16.01
C THR A 148 -19.99 -12.95 14.70
N PHE A 149 -20.04 -11.62 14.73
CA PHE A 149 -19.60 -10.81 13.59
C PHE A 149 -18.15 -11.12 13.19
N ARG A 150 -17.27 -11.31 14.19
CA ARG A 150 -15.83 -11.56 14.01
C ARG A 150 -15.59 -12.86 13.23
N ASP A 151 -16.39 -13.89 13.50
CA ASP A 151 -16.35 -15.17 12.77
C ASP A 151 -16.74 -15.02 11.29
N LEU A 152 -17.52 -14.00 10.95
CA LEU A 152 -18.01 -13.73 9.61
C LEU A 152 -17.12 -12.76 8.82
N VAL A 153 -16.08 -12.18 9.42
CA VAL A 153 -15.20 -11.20 8.77
C VAL A 153 -14.60 -11.74 7.46
N PRO A 154 -13.97 -12.93 7.41
CA PRO A 154 -13.44 -13.47 6.14
C PRO A 154 -14.53 -13.66 5.07
N THR A 155 -15.70 -14.17 5.47
CA THR A 155 -16.85 -14.40 4.57
C THR A 155 -17.37 -13.08 3.99
N LYS A 156 -17.55 -12.06 4.83
CA LYS A 156 -18.02 -10.75 4.40
C LYS A 156 -17.00 -10.05 3.49
N LEU A 157 -15.72 -10.11 3.84
CA LEU A 157 -14.65 -9.56 3.01
C LEU A 157 -14.59 -10.26 1.65
N ALA A 158 -14.68 -11.59 1.61
CA ALA A 158 -14.74 -12.37 0.37
C ALA A 158 -15.91 -11.95 -0.52
N ALA A 159 -17.10 -11.79 0.05
CA ALA A 159 -18.26 -11.29 -0.69
C ALA A 159 -18.04 -9.87 -1.22
N GLY A 160 -17.44 -8.98 -0.42
CA GLY A 160 -17.08 -7.62 -0.84
C GLY A 160 -16.11 -7.60 -2.02
N VAL A 161 -15.02 -8.38 -1.94
CA VAL A 161 -14.03 -8.50 -3.01
C VAL A 161 -14.67 -9.07 -4.27
N TRP A 162 -15.43 -10.16 -4.15
CA TRP A 162 -16.16 -10.76 -5.27
C TRP A 162 -17.08 -9.76 -5.98
N ASN A 163 -17.84 -8.98 -5.22
CA ASN A 163 -18.73 -7.94 -5.78
C ASN A 163 -17.96 -6.88 -6.57
N CYS A 164 -16.75 -6.51 -6.14
CA CYS A 164 -15.90 -5.59 -6.87
C CYS A 164 -15.38 -6.22 -8.16
N LEU A 165 -14.88 -7.46 -8.10
CA LEU A 165 -14.38 -8.20 -9.26
C LEU A 165 -15.46 -8.42 -10.34
N MET A 166 -16.70 -8.71 -9.92
CA MET A 166 -17.84 -8.83 -10.84
C MET A 166 -18.14 -7.54 -11.61
N LYS A 167 -17.94 -6.38 -10.97
CA LYS A 167 -18.05 -5.08 -11.66
C LYS A 167 -16.92 -4.92 -12.67
N TYR A 168 -15.69 -5.32 -12.33
CA TYR A 168 -14.54 -5.21 -13.23
C TYR A 168 -14.69 -6.03 -14.51
N LYS A 169 -15.33 -7.21 -14.47
CA LYS A 169 -15.69 -7.95 -15.69
C LYS A 169 -16.52 -7.12 -16.68
N GLN A 170 -17.28 -6.15 -16.19
CA GLN A 170 -18.16 -5.30 -17.00
C GLN A 170 -17.52 -3.95 -17.35
N THR A 171 -16.66 -3.42 -16.49
CA THR A 171 -16.14 -2.04 -16.61
C THR A 171 -14.71 -1.95 -17.11
N ILE A 172 -13.87 -2.98 -16.90
CA ILE A 172 -12.48 -3.00 -17.30
C ILE A 172 -12.34 -3.75 -18.63
N GLN A 173 -11.82 -3.06 -19.65
CA GLN A 173 -11.57 -3.67 -20.95
C GLN A 173 -10.56 -4.82 -20.85
N ASN A 174 -10.86 -5.95 -21.49
CA ASN A 174 -10.03 -7.16 -21.52
C ASN A 174 -9.71 -7.73 -20.13
N PHE A 175 -10.60 -7.53 -19.15
CA PHE A 175 -10.49 -8.23 -17.87
C PHE A 175 -10.89 -9.72 -18.02
N PRO A 176 -10.22 -10.67 -17.34
CA PRO A 176 -10.51 -12.09 -17.53
C PRO A 176 -11.96 -12.47 -17.18
N MET A 177 -12.54 -13.36 -17.98
CA MET A 177 -13.93 -13.80 -17.82
C MET A 177 -14.05 -15.11 -17.02
N SER A 178 -12.98 -15.90 -16.96
CA SER A 178 -12.83 -17.10 -16.14
C SER A 178 -11.68 -16.91 -15.15
N GLU A 179 -11.67 -17.73 -14.10
CA GLU A 179 -10.69 -17.68 -13.02
C GLU A 179 -9.26 -17.93 -13.56
N THR A 180 -8.31 -17.11 -13.12
CA THR A 180 -6.90 -17.14 -13.56
C THR A 180 -5.92 -17.42 -12.42
N CYS A 181 -6.33 -17.17 -11.17
CA CYS A 181 -5.56 -17.43 -9.96
C CYS A 181 -6.48 -17.76 -8.78
N GLU A 182 -5.90 -18.02 -7.60
CA GLU A 182 -6.66 -18.19 -6.34
C GLU A 182 -6.38 -17.03 -5.39
N LEU A 183 -7.42 -16.55 -4.70
CA LEU A 183 -7.29 -15.63 -3.57
C LEU A 183 -7.78 -16.34 -2.31
N LEU A 184 -6.92 -16.48 -1.30
CA LEU A 184 -7.28 -17.03 0.01
C LEU A 184 -7.39 -15.90 1.05
N ILE A 185 -8.58 -15.75 1.64
CA ILE A 185 -8.85 -14.76 2.68
C ILE A 185 -8.90 -15.45 4.04
N LEU A 186 -8.03 -15.01 4.93
CA LEU A 186 -7.89 -15.50 6.31
C LEU A 186 -8.03 -14.33 7.28
N ASP A 187 -8.47 -14.62 8.50
CA ASP A 187 -8.32 -13.72 9.64
C ASP A 187 -7.08 -14.10 10.47
N ARG A 188 -6.62 -13.17 11.32
CA ARG A 188 -5.39 -13.32 12.10
C ARG A 188 -5.42 -14.51 13.07
N SER A 189 -6.60 -15.00 13.48
CA SER A 189 -6.70 -16.12 14.43
C SER A 189 -6.21 -17.47 13.86
N VAL A 190 -5.87 -17.54 12.56
CA VAL A 190 -5.28 -18.75 11.98
C VAL A 190 -3.90 -19.06 12.58
N ASP A 191 -3.17 -18.02 12.98
CA ASP A 191 -1.86 -18.11 13.62
C ASP A 191 -1.63 -16.87 14.50
N GLN A 192 -1.68 -17.05 15.81
CA GLN A 192 -1.45 -15.99 16.79
C GLN A 192 0.01 -15.88 17.23
N ILE A 193 0.85 -16.84 16.84
CA ILE A 193 2.24 -16.95 17.30
C ILE A 193 3.17 -16.21 16.34
N ALA A 194 3.00 -16.39 15.02
CA ALA A 194 3.89 -15.78 14.02
C ALA A 194 4.12 -14.26 14.18
N PRO A 195 3.11 -13.43 14.53
CA PRO A 195 3.34 -11.97 14.66
C PRO A 195 4.11 -11.54 15.91
N ILE A 196 4.29 -12.41 16.90
CA ILE A 196 4.86 -12.05 18.21
C ILE A 196 6.20 -12.72 18.50
N ILE A 197 6.59 -13.71 17.69
CA ILE A 197 7.88 -14.38 17.85
C ILE A 197 8.99 -13.53 17.24
N HIS A 198 10.15 -13.51 17.89
CA HIS A 198 11.37 -13.01 17.26
C HIS A 198 11.78 -13.96 16.14
N GLU A 199 11.83 -13.43 14.92
CA GLU A 199 12.21 -14.16 13.71
C GLU A 199 13.68 -13.90 13.37
N TRP A 200 14.37 -14.93 12.87
CA TRP A 200 15.83 -14.90 12.68
C TRP A 200 16.26 -14.70 11.23
N THR A 201 15.31 -14.43 10.33
CA THR A 201 15.63 -14.00 8.97
C THR A 201 16.09 -12.54 8.98
N TYR A 202 17.02 -12.19 8.09
CA TYR A 202 17.67 -10.88 8.11
C TYR A 202 16.69 -9.71 8.00
N ASP A 203 15.66 -9.83 7.16
CA ASP A 203 14.61 -8.83 7.02
C ASP A 203 13.80 -8.65 8.31
N ALA A 204 13.26 -9.76 8.81
CA ALA A 204 12.38 -9.74 9.97
C ALA A 204 13.09 -9.22 11.22
N ILE A 205 14.33 -9.63 11.47
CA ILE A 205 15.10 -9.14 12.63
C ILE A 205 15.45 -7.66 12.50
N CYS A 206 15.64 -7.13 11.28
CA CYS A 206 15.84 -5.70 11.06
C CYS A 206 14.59 -4.91 11.43
N HIS A 207 13.41 -5.34 10.97
CA HIS A 207 12.13 -4.67 11.29
C HIS A 207 11.72 -4.79 12.76
N ASP A 208 12.18 -5.83 13.43
CA ASP A 208 11.88 -6.10 14.84
C ASP A 208 12.82 -5.35 15.80
N LEU A 209 14.14 -5.42 15.57
CA LEU A 209 15.14 -4.92 16.51
C LEU A 209 15.69 -3.52 16.18
N LEU A 210 15.50 -3.03 14.96
CA LEU A 210 15.98 -1.71 14.54
C LEU A 210 14.83 -0.71 14.42
N ASN A 211 15.15 0.57 14.64
CA ASN A 211 14.19 1.66 14.43
C ASN A 211 14.12 2.00 12.93
N LEU A 212 13.41 1.18 12.17
CA LEU A 212 13.10 1.44 10.76
C LEU A 212 11.86 2.35 10.63
N GLU A 213 11.94 3.34 9.76
CA GLU A 213 10.78 4.12 9.31
C GLU A 213 10.36 3.59 7.93
N GLY A 214 9.43 2.63 7.90
CA GLY A 214 9.17 1.83 6.69
C GLY A 214 10.42 1.02 6.33
N ASN A 215 10.98 1.25 5.14
CA ASN A 215 12.22 0.61 4.68
C ASN A 215 13.47 1.47 4.92
N LYS A 216 13.34 2.61 5.59
CA LYS A 216 14.43 3.55 5.83
C LYS A 216 15.15 3.22 7.13
N TYR A 217 16.44 2.95 7.02
CA TYR A 217 17.36 2.83 8.15
C TYR A 217 18.24 4.07 8.26
N VAL A 218 18.37 4.62 9.46
CA VAL A 218 19.25 5.75 9.75
C VAL A 218 20.36 5.28 10.68
N HIS A 219 21.62 5.37 10.24
CA HIS A 219 22.78 5.05 11.06
C HIS A 219 23.70 6.27 11.21
N GLU A 220 24.30 6.41 12.39
CA GLU A 220 25.28 7.46 12.66
C GLU A 220 26.68 6.96 12.33
N VAL A 221 27.41 7.74 11.52
CA VAL A 221 28.82 7.48 11.20
C VAL A 221 29.70 8.56 11.82
N PRO A 222 30.94 8.23 12.23
CA PRO A 222 31.91 9.22 12.67
C PRO A 222 32.13 10.28 11.59
N SER A 223 32.14 11.56 12.00
CA SER A 223 32.43 12.66 11.08
C SER A 223 33.87 12.56 10.58
N LYS A 224 34.07 12.83 9.28
CA LYS A 224 35.41 12.88 8.68
C LYS A 224 36.23 14.10 9.12
N THR A 225 35.59 15.08 9.76
CA THR A 225 36.16 16.39 10.11
C THR A 225 36.10 16.70 11.60
N ASP A 226 36.17 15.69 12.47
CA ASP A 226 36.17 15.85 13.95
C ASP A 226 34.94 16.61 14.50
N GLY A 227 33.80 16.47 13.81
CA GLY A 227 32.51 17.06 14.17
C GLY A 227 31.52 16.04 14.78
N PRO A 228 30.26 16.46 15.07
CA PRO A 228 29.23 15.54 15.52
C PRO A 228 28.98 14.42 14.50
N PRO A 229 28.56 13.22 14.93
CA PRO A 229 28.28 12.10 14.03
C PRO A 229 27.35 12.49 12.89
N GLU A 230 27.68 12.04 11.69
CA GLU A 230 26.85 12.28 10.50
C GLU A 230 25.77 11.20 10.43
N LYS A 231 24.51 11.62 10.24
CA LYS A 231 23.42 10.68 9.97
C LYS A 231 23.42 10.28 8.51
N LYS A 232 23.46 8.98 8.25
CA LYS A 232 23.31 8.40 6.92
C LYS A 232 22.02 7.61 6.84
N GLU A 233 21.23 7.97 5.83
CA GLU A 233 19.99 7.29 5.51
C GLU A 233 20.26 6.24 4.42
N VAL A 234 19.71 5.05 4.61
CA VAL A 234 19.78 3.93 3.67
C VAL A 234 18.37 3.39 3.48
N LEU A 235 18.03 3.05 2.23
CA LEU A 235 16.76 2.43 1.88
C LEU A 235 16.99 0.94 1.61
N LEU A 236 16.29 0.08 2.35
CA LEU A 236 16.33 -1.38 2.20
C LEU A 236 15.23 -1.83 1.23
N GLU A 237 15.55 -1.86 -0.07
CA GLU A 237 14.55 -2.00 -1.13
C GLU A 237 15.00 -2.96 -2.24
N GLU A 238 14.07 -3.28 -3.16
CA GLU A 238 14.28 -4.18 -4.31
C GLU A 238 15.41 -3.76 -5.27
N HIS A 239 15.87 -2.50 -5.21
CA HIS A 239 16.97 -2.01 -6.04
C HIS A 239 18.36 -2.32 -5.46
N ASP A 240 18.44 -2.75 -4.20
CA ASP A 240 19.68 -3.23 -3.58
C ASP A 240 19.82 -4.76 -3.82
N PRO A 241 20.74 -5.21 -4.69
CA PRO A 241 20.90 -6.62 -5.00
C PRO A 241 21.43 -7.44 -3.82
N ILE A 242 22.16 -6.83 -2.89
CA ILE A 242 22.65 -7.52 -1.68
C ILE A 242 21.47 -7.73 -0.74
N TRP A 243 20.62 -6.72 -0.57
CA TRP A 243 19.41 -6.84 0.23
C TRP A 243 18.51 -7.95 -0.30
N VAL A 244 18.14 -7.92 -1.58
CA VAL A 244 17.26 -8.93 -2.21
C VAL A 244 17.83 -10.34 -2.07
N GLU A 245 19.15 -10.51 -2.18
CA GLU A 245 19.81 -11.80 -2.05
C GLU A 245 19.83 -12.35 -0.61
N LEU A 246 19.94 -11.46 0.39
CA LEU A 246 20.19 -11.85 1.80
C LEU A 246 18.98 -11.70 2.72
N ARG A 247 17.97 -10.90 2.37
CA ARG A 247 16.85 -10.52 3.27
C ARG A 247 16.11 -11.73 3.86
N HIS A 248 16.01 -12.83 3.11
CA HIS A 248 15.32 -14.05 3.57
C HIS A 248 16.27 -15.12 4.16
N ALA A 249 17.57 -14.86 4.21
CA ALA A 249 18.53 -15.78 4.83
C ALA A 249 18.48 -15.65 6.36
N HIS A 250 18.83 -16.73 7.06
CA HIS A 250 19.06 -16.68 8.51
C HIS A 250 20.19 -15.68 8.81
N ILE A 251 20.07 -14.91 9.89
CA ILE A 251 20.98 -13.79 10.20
C ILE A 251 22.45 -14.21 10.31
N ALA A 252 22.72 -15.41 10.81
CA ALA A 252 24.08 -15.96 10.87
C ALA A 252 24.68 -16.14 9.46
N ASP A 253 23.92 -16.75 8.54
CA ASP A 253 24.33 -16.99 7.16
C ASP A 253 24.45 -15.67 6.38
N ALA A 254 23.51 -14.73 6.62
CA ALA A 254 23.56 -13.40 6.02
C ALA A 254 24.84 -12.65 6.42
N SER A 255 25.23 -12.72 7.69
CA SER A 255 26.46 -12.11 8.21
C SER A 255 27.72 -12.69 7.56
N GLU A 256 27.82 -14.02 7.48
CA GLU A 256 28.95 -14.70 6.84
C GLU A 256 29.05 -14.35 5.35
N ARG A 257 27.95 -14.47 4.61
CA ARG A 257 27.92 -14.15 3.17
C ARG A 257 28.22 -12.68 2.88
N LEU A 258 27.74 -11.77 3.72
CA LEU A 258 28.05 -10.34 3.59
C LEU A 258 29.54 -10.07 3.81
N HIS A 259 30.14 -10.72 4.82
CA HIS A 259 31.58 -10.63 5.07
C HIS A 259 32.42 -11.17 3.91
N GLU A 260 32.05 -12.33 3.35
CA GLU A 260 32.69 -12.91 2.17
C GLU A 260 32.58 -11.99 0.96
N LYS A 261 31.40 -11.42 0.70
CA LYS A 261 31.19 -10.46 -0.39
C LYS A 261 32.05 -9.21 -0.24
N MET A 262 32.12 -8.65 0.98
CA MET A 262 32.95 -7.47 1.25
C MET A 262 34.44 -7.79 1.04
N THR A 263 34.91 -8.92 1.56
CA THR A 263 36.31 -9.39 1.37
C THR A 263 36.61 -9.65 -0.10
N GLY A 264 35.68 -10.27 -0.83
CA GLY A 264 35.76 -10.49 -2.27
C GLY A 264 35.77 -9.19 -3.08
N PHE A 265 34.99 -8.19 -2.67
CA PHE A 265 34.98 -6.87 -3.29
C PHE A 265 36.30 -6.14 -3.08
N VAL A 266 36.80 -6.09 -1.85
CA VAL A 266 38.09 -5.44 -1.51
C VAL A 266 39.25 -6.13 -2.23
N SER A 267 39.29 -7.47 -2.28
CA SER A 267 40.37 -8.18 -2.99
C SER A 267 40.39 -7.95 -4.51
N LYS A 268 39.24 -7.67 -5.13
CA LYS A 268 39.12 -7.45 -6.58
C LYS A 268 39.15 -5.98 -7.00
N ASN A 269 38.85 -5.06 -6.08
CA ASN A 269 38.75 -3.63 -6.38
C ASN A 269 40.00 -2.87 -5.90
N LYS A 270 40.88 -2.51 -6.83
CA LYS A 270 42.12 -1.78 -6.54
C LYS A 270 41.91 -0.44 -5.84
N ALA A 271 40.82 0.29 -6.14
CA ALA A 271 40.53 1.57 -5.50
C ALA A 271 40.11 1.38 -4.02
N ALA A 272 39.36 0.32 -3.72
CA ALA A 272 39.00 -0.04 -2.35
C ALA A 272 40.21 -0.52 -1.53
N GLN A 273 41.16 -1.23 -2.14
CA GLN A 273 42.42 -1.62 -1.49
C GLN A 273 43.25 -0.43 -1.03
N ILE A 274 43.30 0.64 -1.84
CA ILE A 274 44.04 1.86 -1.54
C ILE A 274 43.41 2.60 -0.34
N GLN A 275 42.08 2.63 -0.25
CA GLN A 275 41.37 3.28 0.86
C GLN A 275 41.43 2.49 2.18
N ASN A 276 41.46 1.16 2.14
CA ASN A 276 41.56 0.32 3.34
C ASN A 276 43.01 0.10 3.83
N GLY A 277 44.01 0.46 3.02
CA GLY A 277 45.44 0.34 3.34
C GLY A 277 46.09 1.64 3.83
N SER A 278 45.31 2.70 4.04
CA SER A 278 45.76 4.00 4.57
C SER A 278 45.28 4.21 6.00
#